data_AF-X1MRN8-F1
#
_entry.id   AF-X1MRN8-F1
#
_cell.length_a   1.000
_cell.length_b   1.000
_cell.length_c   1.000
_cell.angle_alpha   90.00
_cell.angle_beta   90.00
_cell.angle_gamma   90.00
#
_symmetry.space_group_name_H-M   'P 1'
#
loop_
_entity.id
_entity.type
_entity.pdbx_description
1 polymer ?
#
loop_
_entity_poly.entity_id
_entity_poly.type
_entity_poly.pdbx_seq_one_letter_code
_entity_poly.pdbx_strand_id
1 'polypeptide(L)'
;MTNDFLIKLVNSYNYIKNHDEDINSIVLGIKEQKGGIHLSVGMPINNELLTLDKINNNNNDKIKELSLLIDEQIYKNYKLWKTNYIAADILSNEAQYLGSEYTKEEKELFQEYIAKRLDKLLPTLHGLGDTKADITLLHDMFLKLYANPVYNTQKIFQNSYT
;
A
#
# COMPACT_ATOMS: atom_id res chain seq x y z
N MET A 1 4.33 -7.53 4.10
CA MET A 1 5.40 -6.82 3.37
C MET A 1 6.62 -6.82 4.27
N THR A 2 7.72 -7.45 3.85
CA THR A 2 8.94 -7.58 4.65
C THR A 2 9.65 -6.24 4.77
N ASN A 3 10.42 -6.07 5.84
CA ASN A 3 11.24 -4.89 6.12
C ASN A 3 12.18 -4.55 4.94
N ASP A 4 12.62 -5.57 4.19
CA ASP A 4 13.49 -5.41 3.02
C ASP A 4 12.90 -4.56 1.91
N PHE A 5 11.58 -4.55 1.70
CA PHE A 5 10.97 -3.73 0.64
C PHE A 5 11.06 -2.23 0.97
N LEU A 6 10.94 -1.87 2.24
CA LEU A 6 11.04 -0.48 2.67
C LEU A 6 12.49 0.01 2.65
N ILE A 7 13.43 -0.87 3.03
CA ILE A 7 14.87 -0.62 2.86
C ILE A 7 15.19 -0.39 1.37
N LYS A 8 14.61 -1.19 0.46
CA LYS A 8 14.75 -1.04 -1.00
C LYS A 8 14.16 0.26 -1.55
N LEU A 9 13.06 0.76 -0.96
CA LEU A 9 12.40 1.99 -1.41
C LEU A 9 13.12 3.25 -0.92
N VAL A 10 13.86 3.14 0.19
CA VAL A 10 14.61 4.23 0.82
C VAL A 10 16.04 4.35 0.27
N ASN A 11 16.74 3.24 0.03
CA ASN A 11 18.16 3.28 -0.34
C ASN A 11 18.37 3.34 -1.86
N SER A 12 18.76 4.52 -2.36
CA SER A 12 19.21 4.73 -3.75
C SER A 12 20.68 4.33 -3.99
N TYR A 13 21.31 3.55 -3.09
CA TYR A 13 22.72 3.13 -3.17
C TYR A 13 22.88 1.61 -3.17
N ASN A 14 23.90 1.14 -3.91
CA ASN A 14 24.27 -0.25 -4.21
C ASN A 14 23.80 -1.31 -3.20
N TYR A 15 22.70 -1.98 -3.52
CA TYR A 15 22.26 -3.20 -2.86
C TYR A 15 23.26 -4.33 -3.14
N ILE A 16 23.81 -4.91 -2.07
CA ILE A 16 24.65 -6.13 -2.12
C ILE A 16 23.87 -7.24 -1.44
N LYS A 17 23.48 -8.25 -2.23
CA LYS A 17 22.71 -9.40 -1.74
C LYS A 17 23.54 -10.23 -0.74
N ASN A 18 22.99 -10.50 0.44
CA ASN A 18 23.65 -11.36 1.42
C ASN A 18 23.40 -12.85 1.11
N HIS A 19 24.37 -13.70 1.45
CA HIS A 19 24.31 -15.14 1.11
C HIS A 19 23.06 -15.85 1.65
N ASP A 20 22.59 -15.46 2.84
CA ASP A 20 21.46 -16.11 3.54
C ASP A 20 20.15 -15.33 3.47
N GLU A 21 20.07 -14.26 2.66
CA GLU A 21 18.91 -13.37 2.60
C GLU A 21 17.61 -14.09 2.21
N ASP A 22 17.69 -15.02 1.26
CA ASP A 22 16.53 -15.79 0.80
C ASP A 22 16.03 -16.76 1.89
N ILE A 23 16.95 -17.40 2.64
CA ILE A 23 16.60 -18.31 3.75
C ILE A 23 15.94 -17.52 4.88
N ASN A 24 16.53 -16.38 5.24
CA ASN A 24 15.98 -15.49 6.27
C ASN A 24 14.58 -14.98 5.88
N SER A 25 14.37 -14.65 4.60
CA SER A 25 13.07 -14.22 4.09
C SER A 25 12.00 -15.31 4.22
N ILE A 26 12.32 -16.56 3.90
CA ILE A 26 11.41 -17.70 4.05
C ILE A 26 11.06 -17.93 5.53
N VAL A 27 12.08 -17.96 6.40
CA VAL A 27 11.89 -18.18 7.84
C VAL A 27 11.04 -17.06 8.46
N LEU A 28 11.28 -15.80 8.09
CA LEU A 28 10.43 -14.69 8.51
C LEU A 28 9.00 -14.85 8.01
N GLY A 29 8.80 -15.18 6.73
CA GLY A 29 7.48 -15.34 6.14
C GLY A 29 6.64 -16.48 6.76
N ILE A 30 7.29 -17.47 7.37
CA ILE A 30 6.63 -18.54 8.15
C ILE A 30 6.34 -18.10 9.59
N LYS A 31 7.27 -17.36 10.22
CA LYS A 31 7.16 -16.96 11.63
C LYS A 31 6.24 -15.76 11.87
N GLU A 32 6.15 -14.84 10.91
CA GLU A 32 5.30 -13.67 11.05
C GLU A 32 3.82 -14.08 11.07
N GLN A 33 3.09 -13.61 12.08
CA GLN A 33 1.66 -13.82 12.16
C GLN A 33 0.99 -13.12 10.96
N LYS A 34 0.42 -13.92 10.06
CA LYS A 34 -0.35 -13.40 8.94
C LYS A 34 -1.66 -12.85 9.48
N GLY A 35 -1.95 -11.59 9.21
CA GLY A 35 -3.27 -11.01 9.46
C GLY A 35 -4.33 -11.61 8.53
N GLY A 36 -5.44 -10.91 8.33
CA GLY A 36 -6.45 -11.33 7.36
C GLY A 36 -5.87 -11.41 5.94
N ILE A 37 -5.87 -12.60 5.35
CA ILE A 37 -5.49 -12.80 3.94
C ILE A 37 -6.75 -12.74 3.09
N HIS A 38 -6.73 -11.91 2.05
CA HIS A 38 -7.77 -11.86 1.03
C HIS A 38 -7.15 -12.08 -0.35
N LEU A 39 -7.63 -13.09 -1.06
CA LEU A 39 -7.28 -13.35 -2.44
C LEU A 39 -8.55 -13.18 -3.28
N SER A 40 -8.48 -12.32 -4.28
CA SER A 40 -9.55 -12.13 -5.26
C SER A 40 -9.00 -12.27 -6.67
N VAL A 41 -9.83 -12.78 -7.57
CA VAL A 41 -9.55 -12.89 -9.00
C VAL A 41 -10.58 -12.07 -9.73
N GLY A 42 -10.12 -11.03 -10.44
CA GLY A 42 -10.97 -10.11 -11.19
C GLY A 42 -11.58 -10.73 -12.45
N MET A 43 -12.41 -9.95 -13.13
CA MET A 43 -12.99 -10.36 -14.40
C MET A 43 -11.99 -10.18 -15.55
N PRO A 44 -11.96 -11.10 -16.54
CA PRO A 44 -11.15 -10.91 -17.74
C PRO A 44 -11.59 -9.67 -18.52
N ILE A 45 -10.64 -8.80 -18.87
CA ILE A 45 -10.89 -7.52 -19.59
C ILE A 45 -10.87 -7.65 -21.12
N ASN A 46 -11.22 -8.83 -21.64
CA ASN A 46 -11.06 -9.15 -23.07
C ASN A 46 -11.94 -8.27 -23.97
N ASN A 47 -13.16 -7.94 -23.52
CA ASN A 47 -14.11 -7.16 -24.31
C ASN A 47 -13.69 -5.68 -24.37
N GLU A 48 -13.17 -5.18 -23.26
CA GLU A 48 -12.64 -3.84 -23.11
C GLU A 48 -11.39 -3.66 -23.98
N LEU A 49 -10.51 -4.67 -24.03
CA LEU A 49 -9.36 -4.70 -24.93
C LEU A 49 -9.77 -4.62 -26.41
N LEU A 50 -10.76 -5.40 -26.83
CA LEU A 50 -11.28 -5.34 -28.21
C LEU A 50 -11.90 -3.98 -28.54
N THR A 51 -12.45 -3.30 -27.53
CA THR A 51 -13.03 -1.96 -27.69
C THR A 51 -11.92 -0.92 -27.84
N LEU A 52 -10.89 -0.97 -26.99
CA LEU A 52 -9.74 -0.06 -27.05
C LEU A 52 -8.99 -0.16 -28.38
N ASP A 53 -8.88 -1.36 -28.95
CA ASP A 53 -8.17 -1.53 -30.23
C ASP A 53 -8.89 -0.83 -31.40
N LYS A 54 -10.23 -0.78 -31.35
CA LYS A 54 -11.06 -0.12 -32.37
C LYS A 54 -11.06 1.41 -32.26
N ILE A 55 -10.61 1.98 -31.14
CA ILE A 55 -10.52 3.43 -30.97
C ILE A 55 -9.34 3.94 -31.82
N ASN A 56 -9.60 4.96 -32.64
CA ASN A 56 -8.59 5.58 -33.50
C ASN A 56 -7.71 6.58 -32.73
N ASN A 57 -7.10 6.10 -31.64
CA ASN A 57 -6.15 6.83 -30.81
C ASN A 57 -4.72 6.34 -31.06
N ASN A 58 -3.73 7.15 -30.70
CA ASN A 58 -2.35 6.72 -30.70
C ASN A 58 -2.10 5.62 -29.65
N ASN A 59 -1.03 4.85 -29.82
CA ASN A 59 -0.71 3.72 -28.92
C ASN A 59 -0.50 4.15 -27.46
N ASN A 60 0.04 5.36 -27.22
CA ASN A 60 0.28 5.83 -25.86
C ASN A 60 -1.04 6.04 -25.11
N ASP A 61 -2.05 6.59 -25.78
CA ASP A 61 -3.36 6.80 -25.16
C ASP A 61 -4.10 5.47 -24.96
N LYS A 62 -3.97 4.51 -25.89
CA LYS A 62 -4.48 3.13 -25.68
C LYS A 62 -3.85 2.46 -24.44
N ILE A 63 -2.54 2.64 -24.22
CA ILE A 63 -1.84 2.09 -23.04
C ILE A 63 -2.31 2.75 -21.74
N LYS A 64 -2.55 4.07 -21.75
CA LYS A 64 -3.10 4.78 -20.58
C LYS A 64 -4.49 4.25 -20.23
N GLU A 65 -5.38 4.13 -21.21
CA GLU A 65 -6.73 3.60 -20.99
C GLU A 65 -6.70 2.15 -20.48
N LEU A 66 -5.84 1.31 -21.04
CA LEU A 66 -5.65 -0.05 -20.54
C LEU A 66 -5.18 -0.07 -19.08
N SER A 67 -4.27 0.82 -18.71
CA SER A 67 -3.77 0.93 -17.34
C SER A 67 -4.91 1.29 -16.37
N LEU A 68 -5.79 2.22 -16.77
CA LEU A 68 -6.96 2.61 -15.97
C LEU A 68 -7.94 1.44 -15.77
N LEU A 69 -8.20 0.63 -16.81
CA LEU A 69 -9.05 -0.56 -16.69
C LEU A 69 -8.47 -1.60 -15.72
N ILE A 70 -7.14 -1.80 -15.76
CA ILE A 70 -6.44 -2.70 -14.85
C ILE A 70 -6.52 -2.16 -13.41
N ASP A 71 -6.24 -0.87 -13.22
CA ASP A 71 -6.35 -0.20 -11.92
C ASP A 71 -7.77 -0.34 -11.34
N GLU A 72 -8.79 -0.16 -12.18
CA GLU A 72 -10.19 -0.32 -11.78
C GLU A 72 -10.49 -1.73 -11.27
N GLN A 73 -10.02 -2.77 -11.98
CA GLN A 73 -10.15 -4.15 -11.52
C GLN A 73 -9.41 -4.39 -10.21
N ILE A 74 -8.20 -3.85 -10.04
CA ILE A 74 -7.42 -4.00 -8.81
C ILE A 74 -8.15 -3.38 -7.63
N TYR A 75 -8.59 -2.13 -7.75
CA TYR A 75 -9.21 -1.39 -6.64
C TYR A 75 -10.59 -1.95 -6.27
N LYS A 76 -11.40 -2.42 -7.23
CA LYS A 76 -12.68 -3.09 -6.96
C LYS A 76 -12.50 -4.39 -6.18
N ASN A 77 -11.43 -5.12 -6.45
CA ASN A 77 -11.14 -6.41 -5.83
C ASN A 77 -10.28 -6.28 -4.56
N TYR A 78 -9.86 -5.08 -4.19
CA TYR A 78 -9.07 -4.85 -2.99
C TYR A 78 -9.96 -4.87 -1.75
N LYS A 79 -9.62 -5.71 -0.77
CA LYS A 79 -10.30 -5.70 0.53
C LYS A 79 -9.68 -4.65 1.45
N LEU A 80 -10.46 -3.61 1.77
CA LEU A 80 -10.11 -2.64 2.81
C LEU A 80 -10.31 -3.24 4.20
N TRP A 81 -9.34 -3.01 5.07
CA TRP A 81 -9.36 -3.38 6.48
C TRP A 81 -9.38 -2.11 7.34
N LYS A 82 -9.74 -2.24 8.62
CA LYS A 82 -9.72 -1.14 9.60
C LYS A 82 -8.42 -0.31 9.58
N THR A 83 -7.28 -0.97 9.42
CA THR A 83 -5.95 -0.32 9.34
C THR A 83 -5.82 0.64 8.17
N ASN A 84 -6.49 0.37 7.05
CA ASN A 84 -6.49 1.25 5.89
C ASN A 84 -7.23 2.56 6.21
N TYR A 85 -8.41 2.45 6.83
CA TYR A 85 -9.21 3.61 7.24
C TYR A 85 -8.56 4.41 8.37
N ILE A 86 -7.97 3.74 9.36
CA ILE A 86 -7.20 4.40 10.42
C ILE A 86 -6.07 5.23 9.81
N ALA A 87 -5.30 4.67 8.87
CA ALA A 87 -4.22 5.39 8.23
C ALA A 87 -4.71 6.58 7.38
N ALA A 88 -5.84 6.43 6.71
CA ALA A 88 -6.46 7.51 5.93
C ALA A 88 -6.87 8.69 6.82
N ASP A 89 -7.53 8.42 7.94
CA ASP A 89 -7.93 9.44 8.93
C ASP A 89 -6.71 10.13 9.57
N ILE A 90 -5.64 9.37 9.88
CA ILE A 90 -4.42 9.97 10.44
C ILE A 90 -3.76 10.93 9.44
N LEU A 91 -3.69 10.58 8.16
CA LEU A 91 -3.06 11.43 7.13
C LEU A 91 -3.90 12.65 6.75
N SER A 92 -5.24 12.54 6.73
CA SER A 92 -6.11 13.69 6.47
C SER A 92 -6.29 14.58 7.69
N ASN A 93 -5.86 14.12 8.88
CA ASN A 93 -6.14 14.75 10.17
C ASN A 93 -7.66 14.92 10.41
N GLU A 94 -8.43 13.91 9.99
CA GLU A 94 -9.88 13.83 10.15
C GLU A 94 -10.26 12.56 10.94
N ALA A 95 -11.54 12.41 11.26
CA ALA A 95 -12.09 11.24 11.94
C ALA A 95 -13.32 10.73 11.18
N GLN A 96 -13.21 10.61 9.87
CA GLN A 96 -14.32 10.28 8.98
C GLN A 96 -14.83 8.85 9.21
N TYR A 97 -13.94 7.92 9.55
CA TYR A 97 -14.29 6.49 9.68
C TYR A 97 -14.32 6.01 11.15
N LEU A 98 -14.06 6.90 12.11
CA LEU A 98 -14.11 6.56 13.53
C LEU A 98 -15.54 6.22 13.96
N GLY A 99 -15.72 5.04 14.54
CA GLY A 99 -17.01 4.52 14.99
C GLY A 99 -17.79 3.73 13.93
N SER A 100 -17.50 3.93 12.64
CA SER A 100 -18.10 3.14 11.55
C SER A 100 -17.19 2.00 11.10
N GLU A 101 -15.91 2.26 10.86
CA GLU A 101 -14.95 1.27 10.35
C GLU A 101 -13.94 0.80 11.41
N TYR A 102 -13.72 1.59 12.47
CA TYR A 102 -12.77 1.27 13.54
C TYR A 102 -13.09 1.98 14.86
N THR A 103 -12.57 1.45 15.98
CA THR A 103 -12.70 2.06 17.32
C THR A 103 -11.44 2.82 17.75
N LYS A 104 -11.56 3.67 18.78
CA LYS A 104 -10.42 4.46 19.27
C LYS A 104 -9.27 3.56 19.77
N GLU A 105 -9.62 2.46 20.44
CA GLU A 105 -8.67 1.46 20.91
C GLU A 105 -7.93 0.80 19.74
N GLU A 106 -8.62 0.51 18.63
CA GLU A 106 -8.00 -0.05 17.43
C GLU A 106 -7.03 0.92 16.76
N LYS A 107 -7.35 2.22 16.79
CA LYS A 107 -6.44 3.28 16.32
C LYS A 107 -5.18 3.35 17.16
N GLU A 108 -5.31 3.31 18.48
CA GLU A 108 -4.17 3.32 19.41
C GLU A 108 -3.27 2.09 19.18
N LEU A 109 -3.86 0.90 19.07
CA LEU A 109 -3.13 -0.35 18.75
C LEU A 109 -2.40 -0.26 17.40
N PHE A 110 -3.00 0.35 16.39
CA PHE A 110 -2.36 0.52 15.09
C PHE A 110 -1.19 1.51 15.13
N GLN A 111 -1.32 2.62 15.88
CA GLN A 111 -0.23 3.57 16.07
C GLN A 111 0.96 2.93 16.80
N GLU A 112 0.70 2.16 17.85
CA GLU A 112 1.74 1.38 18.52
C GLU A 112 2.42 0.37 17.59
N TYR A 113 1.64 -0.30 16.75
CA TYR A 113 2.17 -1.25 15.77
C TYR A 113 3.13 -0.57 14.78
N ILE A 114 2.77 0.60 14.24
CA ILE A 114 3.63 1.36 13.33
C ILE A 114 4.90 1.82 14.05
N ALA A 115 4.78 2.37 15.26
CA ALA A 115 5.93 2.79 16.07
C ALA A 115 6.92 1.64 16.29
N LYS A 116 6.43 0.47 16.73
CA LYS A 116 7.26 -0.75 16.92
C LYS A 116 7.90 -1.24 15.62
N ARG A 117 7.26 -1.03 14.46
CA ARG A 117 7.82 -1.41 13.15
C ARG A 117 8.94 -0.45 12.74
N LEU A 118 8.75 0.86 12.96
CA LEU A 118 9.75 1.88 12.72
C LEU A 118 10.99 1.69 13.61
N ASP A 119 10.81 1.42 14.91
CA ASP A 119 11.91 1.17 15.84
C ASP A 119 12.81 0.00 15.40
N LYS A 120 12.23 -1.00 14.74
CA LYS A 120 12.99 -2.14 14.18
C LYS A 120 13.68 -1.82 12.87
N LEU A 121 13.18 -0.85 12.11
CA LEU A 121 13.67 -0.47 10.79
C LEU A 121 14.75 0.60 10.85
N LEU A 122 14.62 1.58 11.74
CA LEU A 122 15.57 2.69 11.88
C LEU A 122 17.03 2.22 11.99
N PRO A 123 17.38 1.19 12.80
CA PRO A 123 18.76 0.72 12.89
C PRO A 123 19.32 0.13 11.59
N THR A 124 18.44 -0.26 10.65
CA THR A 124 18.84 -0.85 9.36
C THR A 124 18.97 0.18 8.24
N LEU A 125 18.48 1.41 8.46
CA LEU A 125 18.45 2.48 7.47
C LEU A 125 19.66 3.41 7.71
N HIS A 126 20.81 3.01 7.17
CA HIS A 126 22.05 3.78 7.33
C HIS A 126 21.91 5.15 6.65
N GLY A 127 21.84 6.22 7.45
CA GLY A 127 21.73 7.61 6.99
C GLY A 127 20.30 8.10 6.75
N LEU A 128 19.26 7.31 7.04
CA LEU A 128 17.86 7.76 6.99
C LEU A 128 17.14 7.33 8.26
N GLY A 129 16.88 8.28 9.18
CA GLY A 129 16.33 7.99 10.51
C GLY A 129 17.08 8.66 11.66
N ASP A 130 18.18 9.35 11.36
CA ASP A 130 19.00 10.06 12.34
C ASP A 130 18.38 11.39 12.78
N THR A 131 17.49 11.96 11.95
CA THR A 131 16.79 13.20 12.26
C THR A 131 15.31 12.96 12.53
N LYS A 132 14.71 13.87 13.33
CA LYS A 132 13.26 13.87 13.55
C LYS A 132 12.47 13.99 12.23
N ALA A 133 13.01 14.72 11.25
CA ALA A 133 12.39 14.88 9.95
C ALA A 133 12.33 13.55 9.17
N ASP A 134 13.40 12.75 9.21
CA ASP A 134 13.44 11.44 8.55
C ASP A 134 12.44 10.47 9.19
N ILE A 135 12.35 10.48 10.51
CA ILE A 135 11.39 9.64 11.25
C ILE A 135 9.95 10.03 10.87
N THR A 136 9.64 11.32 10.76
CA THR A 136 8.33 11.79 10.30
C THR A 136 8.06 11.38 8.85
N LEU A 137 9.04 11.51 7.96
CA LEU A 137 8.91 11.09 6.57
C LEU A 137 8.62 9.59 6.46
N LEU A 138 9.37 8.76 7.18
CA LEU A 138 9.18 7.30 7.21
C LEU A 138 7.80 6.93 7.75
N HIS A 139 7.36 7.60 8.81
CA HIS A 139 6.03 7.42 9.37
C HIS A 139 4.94 7.74 8.34
N ASP A 140 5.04 8.87 7.64
CA ASP A 140 4.07 9.27 6.62
C ASP A 140 4.07 8.31 5.42
N MET A 141 5.23 7.80 5.01
CA MET A 141 5.34 6.79 3.96
C MET A 141 4.66 5.48 4.39
N PHE A 142 4.86 5.07 5.64
CA PHE A 142 4.17 3.91 6.22
C PHE A 142 2.66 4.10 6.20
N LEU A 143 2.17 5.25 6.64
CA LEU A 143 0.73 5.52 6.61
C LEU A 143 0.19 5.53 5.19
N LYS A 144 0.90 6.12 4.22
CA LYS A 144 0.50 6.14 2.81
C LYS A 144 0.35 4.73 2.23
N LEU A 145 1.18 3.78 2.64
CA LEU A 145 1.06 2.37 2.25
C LEU A 145 -0.31 1.78 2.61
N TYR A 146 -0.87 2.17 3.76
CA TYR A 146 -2.16 1.70 4.23
C TYR A 146 -3.34 2.57 3.75
N ALA A 147 -3.15 3.88 3.61
CA ALA A 147 -4.21 4.83 3.27
C ALA A 147 -4.55 4.86 1.77
N ASN A 148 -3.55 4.72 0.89
CA ASN A 148 -3.75 4.82 -0.56
C ASN A 148 -4.84 3.90 -1.12
N PRO A 149 -4.99 2.64 -0.67
CA PRO A 149 -6.13 1.81 -1.07
C PRO A 149 -7.49 2.48 -0.84
N VAL A 150 -7.70 3.17 0.28
CA VAL A 150 -8.97 3.88 0.57
C VAL A 150 -9.21 4.97 -0.46
N TYR A 151 -8.20 5.82 -0.69
CA TYR A 151 -8.30 6.93 -1.64
C TYR A 151 -8.51 6.45 -3.08
N ASN A 152 -7.86 5.35 -3.46
CA ASN A 152 -7.99 4.77 -4.80
C ASN A 152 -9.38 4.17 -5.03
N THR A 153 -9.91 3.45 -4.04
CA THR A 153 -11.27 2.92 -4.08
C THR A 153 -12.32 4.05 -4.14
N GLN A 154 -12.11 5.16 -3.44
CA GLN A 154 -13.00 6.33 -3.49
C GLN A 154 -13.05 7.01 -4.86
N LYS A 155 -11.89 7.13 -5.53
CA LYS A 155 -11.83 7.71 -6.89
C LYS A 155 -12.73 6.95 -7.87
N ILE A 156 -12.81 5.62 -7.75
CA ILE A 156 -13.72 4.82 -8.58
C ILE A 156 -15.18 5.15 -8.27
N PHE A 157 -15.55 5.20 -6.99
CA PHE A 157 -16.93 5.47 -6.62
C PHE A 157 -17.37 6.87 -7.05
N GLN A 158 -16.49 7.87 -7.03
CA GLN A 158 -16.79 9.22 -7.52
C GLN A 158 -16.98 9.26 -9.05
N ASN A 159 -16.15 8.52 -9.80
CA ASN A 159 -16.27 8.44 -11.27
C ASN A 159 -17.48 7.61 -11.75
N SER A 160 -18.09 6.80 -10.88
CA SER A 160 -19.25 5.96 -11.25
C SER A 160 -20.60 6.70 -11.24
N TYR A 161 -20.62 7.97 -10.78
CA TYR A 161 -21.81 8.83 -10.72
C TYR A 161 -21.75 10.04 -11.68
N THR A 162 -20.85 10.01 -12.66
CA THR A 162 -20.73 11.04 -13.71
C THR A 162 -20.98 10.42 -15.07
#